data_AF-A0A9P1GD89-F1
#
_entry.id   AF-A0A9P1GD89-F1
#
_cell.length_a   1.000
_cell.length_b   1.000
_cell.length_c   1.000
_cell.angle_alpha   90.00
_cell.angle_beta   90.00
_cell.angle_gamma   90.00
#
_symmetry.space_group_name_H-M   'P 1'
#
loop_
_entity.id
_entity.type
_entity.pdbx_description
1 polymer ?
#
loop_
_entity_poly.entity_id
_entity_poly.type
_entity_poly.pdbx_seq_one_letter_code
_entity_poly.pdbx_strand_id
1 'polypeptide(L)'
;DGSVLVSHSDDGNALNDARLIHVPAADHPAGSKRPIFFTPENFPRYVGSAMGPGYQPSNETAGYPVFEPIGYIDQVSHTYGYQSGSYGVINEHGVAVGESTCGAMFGTCGANQTVGCEPGRKVGVALMSIDTLSYLAMERCTSSRQAVEMMGQLALQHG
;
A
#
# COMPACT_ATOMS: atom_id res chain seq x y z
N ASP A 1 -0.98 7.26 -30.47
CA ASP A 1 -2.39 7.63 -30.19
C ASP A 1 -2.52 8.81 -29.22
N GLY A 2 -1.42 9.32 -28.64
CA GLY A 2 -1.46 10.43 -27.69
C GLY A 2 -1.74 10.00 -26.25
N SER A 3 -1.80 8.69 -25.99
CA SER A 3 -1.91 8.13 -24.64
C SER A 3 -0.59 8.24 -23.87
N VAL A 4 -0.69 8.25 -22.55
CA VAL A 4 0.44 8.04 -21.64
C VAL A 4 0.40 6.58 -21.19
N LEU A 5 1.51 5.88 -21.36
CA LEU A 5 1.65 4.47 -20.98
C LEU A 5 2.66 4.35 -19.85
N VAL A 6 2.26 3.66 -18.79
CA VAL A 6 3.13 3.21 -17.70
C VAL A 6 2.97 1.71 -17.57
N SER A 7 4.09 1.00 -17.44
CA SER A 7 4.12 -0.46 -17.33
C SER A 7 5.29 -0.89 -16.47
N HIS A 8 5.13 -1.99 -15.76
CA HIS A 8 6.21 -2.64 -15.03
C HIS A 8 5.96 -4.15 -14.96
N SER A 9 7.00 -4.90 -14.63
CA SER A 9 6.88 -6.31 -14.27
C SER A 9 6.83 -6.39 -12.75
N ASP A 10 5.76 -6.97 -12.22
CA ASP A 10 5.69 -7.34 -10.80
C ASP A 10 6.46 -8.66 -10.61
N ASP A 11 7.73 -8.54 -10.19
CA ASP A 11 8.71 -9.63 -10.10
C ASP A 11 8.65 -10.40 -8.78
N GLY A 12 7.49 -10.37 -8.11
CA GLY A 12 7.25 -11.07 -6.86
C GLY A 12 7.53 -12.58 -6.91
N ASN A 13 7.69 -13.18 -5.73
CA ASN A 13 7.98 -14.60 -5.59
C ASN A 13 6.77 -15.50 -5.96
N ALA A 14 6.96 -16.83 -5.96
CA ALA A 14 5.91 -17.79 -6.35
C ALA A 14 4.62 -17.74 -5.51
N LEU A 15 4.64 -17.09 -4.34
CA LEU A 15 3.50 -16.91 -3.45
C LEU A 15 2.84 -15.54 -3.60
N ASN A 16 3.33 -14.65 -4.48
CA ASN A 16 2.78 -13.31 -4.68
C ASN A 16 1.27 -13.37 -4.93
N ASP A 17 0.52 -12.47 -4.29
CA ASP A 17 -0.91 -12.35 -4.53
C ASP A 17 -1.12 -11.67 -5.89
N ALA A 18 -1.70 -12.38 -6.86
CA ALA A 18 -1.93 -11.84 -8.20
C ALA A 18 -3.32 -11.20 -8.38
N ARG A 19 -4.13 -11.10 -7.30
CA ARG A 19 -5.50 -10.60 -7.41
C ARG A 19 -5.53 -9.10 -7.72
N LEU A 20 -6.30 -8.72 -8.74
CA LEU A 20 -6.67 -7.32 -8.97
C LEU A 20 -8.00 -7.04 -8.27
N ILE A 21 -7.97 -6.19 -7.24
CA ILE A 21 -9.12 -5.91 -6.37
C ILE A 21 -9.50 -4.44 -6.46
N HIS A 22 -10.77 -4.15 -6.73
CA HIS A 22 -11.28 -2.79 -6.63
C HIS A 22 -11.48 -2.39 -5.17
N VAL A 23 -10.84 -1.29 -4.77
CA VAL A 23 -11.09 -0.60 -3.50
C VAL A 23 -12.02 0.58 -3.79
N PRO A 24 -13.22 0.62 -3.19
CA PRO A 24 -14.18 1.69 -3.45
C PRO A 24 -13.75 3.01 -2.80
N ALA A 25 -14.23 4.13 -3.37
CA ALA A 25 -14.16 5.43 -2.71
C ALA A 25 -14.91 5.39 -1.37
N ALA A 26 -14.48 6.19 -0.41
CA ALA A 26 -15.06 6.22 0.92
C ALA A 26 -14.98 7.60 1.57
N ASP A 27 -15.99 7.93 2.36
CA ASP A 27 -15.98 9.08 3.24
C ASP A 27 -15.58 8.67 4.66
N HIS A 28 -14.84 9.54 5.34
CA HIS A 28 -14.33 9.28 6.68
C HIS A 28 -14.70 10.38 7.66
N PRO A 29 -15.09 10.05 8.91
CA PRO A 29 -15.34 11.03 9.95
C PRO A 29 -14.12 11.89 10.26
N ALA A 30 -14.35 13.13 10.67
CA ALA A 30 -13.29 14.04 11.10
C ALA A 30 -12.49 13.44 12.27
N GLY A 31 -11.16 13.57 12.22
CA GLY A 31 -10.26 13.02 13.25
C GLY A 31 -10.04 11.51 13.19
N SER A 32 -10.63 10.82 12.21
CA SER A 32 -10.35 9.40 11.97
C SER A 32 -8.88 9.18 11.58
N LYS A 33 -8.42 7.94 11.79
CA LYS A 33 -7.05 7.51 11.49
C LYS A 33 -7.08 6.46 10.40
N ARG A 34 -6.11 6.53 9.50
CA ARG A 34 -5.88 5.51 8.48
C ARG A 34 -4.88 4.49 9.01
N PRO A 35 -5.26 3.22 9.20
CA PRO A 35 -4.31 2.18 9.60
C PRO A 35 -3.29 1.92 8.49
N ILE A 36 -2.06 1.67 8.90
CA ILE A 36 -0.96 1.19 8.05
C ILE A 36 -0.71 -0.27 8.40
N PHE A 37 -0.59 -1.13 7.39
CA PHE A 37 -0.36 -2.56 7.56
C PHE A 37 1.00 -2.93 7.00
N PHE A 38 1.62 -3.97 7.58
CA PHE A 38 2.74 -4.63 6.93
C PHE A 38 2.23 -5.38 5.69
N THR A 39 2.95 -5.25 4.58
CA THR A 39 2.64 -5.91 3.31
C THR A 39 3.61 -7.08 3.08
N PRO A 40 3.16 -8.34 3.16
CA PRO A 40 3.98 -9.49 2.83
C PRO A 40 4.09 -9.72 1.31
N GLU A 41 3.29 -9.01 0.52
CA GLU A 41 3.04 -9.19 -0.93
C GLU A 41 2.46 -10.57 -1.32
N ASN A 42 2.74 -11.61 -0.54
CA ASN A 42 2.23 -12.97 -0.71
C ASN A 42 0.72 -13.07 -0.50
N PHE A 43 0.08 -14.08 -1.12
CA PHE A 43 -1.32 -14.38 -0.92
C PHE A 43 -1.61 -14.87 0.51
N PRO A 44 -2.63 -14.29 1.19
CA PRO A 44 -3.31 -13.04 0.85
C PRO A 44 -2.48 -11.82 1.26
N ARG A 45 -2.35 -10.82 0.38
CA ARG A 45 -1.53 -9.62 0.66
C ARG A 45 -2.07 -8.78 1.82
N TYR A 46 -3.38 -8.91 2.07
CA TYR A 46 -4.11 -8.29 3.17
C TYR A 46 -5.41 -9.07 3.40
N VAL A 47 -5.82 -9.18 4.66
CA VAL A 47 -7.14 -9.67 5.07
C VAL A 47 -7.68 -8.72 6.12
N GLY A 48 -8.84 -8.13 5.86
CA GLY A 48 -9.49 -7.20 6.77
C GLY A 48 -10.50 -6.29 6.09
N SER A 49 -11.07 -5.37 6.86
CA SER A 49 -12.15 -4.49 6.40
C SER A 49 -11.68 -3.10 5.96
N ALA A 50 -10.40 -2.76 6.09
CA ALA A 50 -9.93 -1.39 5.89
C ALA A 50 -9.77 -0.98 4.41
N MET A 51 -9.65 -1.95 3.49
CA MET A 51 -9.38 -1.71 2.07
C MET A 51 -10.55 -2.16 1.15
N GLY A 52 -11.76 -2.29 1.72
CA GLY A 52 -12.96 -2.64 0.96
C GLY A 52 -13.33 -4.12 0.96
N PRO A 53 -14.46 -4.48 0.32
CA PRO A 53 -15.08 -5.80 0.44
C PRO A 53 -14.23 -6.93 -0.16
N GLY A 54 -13.41 -6.65 -1.16
CA GLY A 54 -12.55 -7.67 -1.79
C GLY A 54 -11.44 -8.22 -0.89
N TYR A 55 -11.16 -7.56 0.24
CA TYR A 55 -10.17 -7.98 1.22
C TYR A 55 -10.78 -8.55 2.51
N GLN A 56 -12.11 -8.56 2.63
CA GLN A 56 -12.76 -9.13 3.81
C GLN A 56 -12.47 -10.64 3.94
N PRO A 57 -12.47 -11.18 5.17
CA PRO A 57 -12.35 -12.62 5.37
C PRO A 57 -13.35 -13.41 4.52
N SER A 58 -12.86 -14.42 3.81
CA SER A 58 -13.63 -15.27 2.90
C SER A 58 -13.19 -16.72 3.01
N ASN A 59 -13.85 -17.62 2.28
CA ASN A 59 -13.42 -19.02 2.20
C ASN A 59 -12.02 -19.17 1.58
N GLU A 60 -11.61 -18.25 0.69
CA GLU A 60 -10.28 -18.28 0.05
C GLU A 60 -9.17 -17.86 1.02
N THR A 61 -9.50 -17.04 2.00
CA THR A 61 -8.57 -16.57 3.04
C THR A 61 -8.76 -17.30 4.36
N ALA A 62 -9.52 -18.40 4.37
CA ALA A 62 -9.75 -19.22 5.55
C ALA A 62 -8.42 -19.76 6.12
N GLY A 63 -8.18 -19.50 7.40
CA GLY A 63 -6.94 -19.89 8.08
C GLY A 63 -5.86 -18.82 8.10
N TYR A 64 -6.01 -17.72 7.35
CA TYR A 64 -5.13 -16.55 7.47
C TYR A 64 -5.66 -15.58 8.55
N PRO A 65 -4.78 -15.00 9.38
CA PRO A 65 -5.21 -14.01 10.36
C PRO A 65 -5.67 -12.71 9.69
N VAL A 66 -6.57 -12.01 10.35
CA VAL A 66 -6.85 -10.59 10.03
C VAL A 66 -5.59 -9.79 10.35
N PHE A 67 -5.25 -8.87 9.46
CA PHE A 67 -4.04 -8.07 9.60
C PHE A 67 -4.21 -7.01 10.66
N GLU A 68 -3.24 -6.91 11.56
CA GLU A 68 -3.17 -5.88 12.58
C GLU A 68 -2.37 -4.66 12.09
N PRO A 69 -2.82 -3.42 12.36
CA PRO A 69 -2.08 -2.23 11.98
C PRO A 69 -0.71 -2.15 12.69
N ILE A 70 0.33 -1.79 11.94
CA ILE A 70 1.67 -1.48 12.44
C ILE A 70 1.85 0.00 12.82
N GLY A 71 0.88 0.84 12.44
CA GLY A 71 0.80 2.24 12.82
C GLY A 71 -0.39 2.93 12.15
N TYR A 72 -0.44 4.26 12.28
CA TYR A 72 -1.56 5.06 11.81
C TYR A 72 -1.10 6.43 11.32
N ILE A 73 -1.80 6.97 10.32
CA ILE A 73 -1.70 8.36 9.89
C ILE A 73 -3.06 9.06 10.00
N ASP A 74 -3.08 10.38 9.89
CA ASP A 74 -4.33 11.13 9.79
C ASP A 74 -5.08 10.74 8.51
N GLN A 75 -6.39 10.51 8.66
CA GLN A 75 -7.24 10.20 7.53
C GLN A 75 -7.80 11.48 6.90
N VAL A 76 -7.97 11.44 5.58
CA VAL A 76 -8.64 12.51 4.82
C VAL A 76 -10.15 12.30 4.81
N SER A 77 -10.93 13.36 4.60
CA SER A 77 -12.40 13.28 4.63
C SER A 77 -12.99 12.36 3.55
N HIS A 78 -12.31 12.25 2.40
CA HIS A 78 -12.73 11.45 1.26
C HIS A 78 -11.51 10.79 0.62
N THR A 79 -11.63 9.51 0.30
CA THR A 79 -10.65 8.76 -0.50
C THR A 79 -11.26 8.29 -1.80
N TYR A 80 -10.45 8.27 -2.85
CA TYR A 80 -10.86 7.85 -4.18
C TYR A 80 -10.88 6.33 -4.35
N GLY A 81 -11.71 5.87 -5.27
CA GLY A 81 -11.75 4.47 -5.70
C GLY A 81 -10.58 4.13 -6.62
N TYR A 82 -10.03 2.92 -6.48
CA TYR A 82 -8.88 2.48 -7.27
C TYR A 82 -8.80 0.97 -7.48
N GLN A 83 -7.94 0.54 -8.40
CA GLN A 83 -7.58 -0.85 -8.61
C GLN A 83 -6.31 -1.18 -7.83
N SER A 84 -6.40 -2.16 -6.94
CA SER A 84 -5.30 -2.64 -6.09
C SER A 84 -4.72 -3.92 -6.66
N GLY A 85 -3.41 -3.92 -6.92
CA GLY A 85 -2.58 -5.12 -7.03
C GLY A 85 -1.61 -5.16 -5.85
N SER A 86 -0.40 -5.68 -6.07
CA SER A 86 0.73 -5.52 -5.13
C SER A 86 1.01 -4.05 -4.85
N TYR A 87 0.80 -3.21 -5.87
CA TYR A 87 0.82 -1.75 -5.81
C TYR A 87 -0.53 -1.16 -6.20
N GLY A 88 -0.71 0.15 -5.96
CA GLY A 88 -1.81 0.91 -6.54
C GLY A 88 -1.67 0.97 -8.06
N VAL A 89 -2.68 0.48 -8.80
CA VAL A 89 -2.60 0.37 -10.27
C VAL A 89 -3.07 1.66 -10.93
N ILE A 90 -4.32 2.02 -10.71
CA ILE A 90 -4.93 3.25 -11.25
C ILE A 90 -6.15 3.64 -10.41
N ASN A 91 -6.36 4.94 -10.19
CA ASN A 91 -7.54 5.47 -9.51
C ASN A 91 -8.58 6.09 -10.48
N GLU A 92 -9.74 6.46 -9.96
CA GLU A 92 -10.84 7.07 -10.73
C GLU A 92 -10.51 8.43 -11.37
N HIS A 93 -9.39 9.05 -10.97
CA HIS A 93 -8.85 10.28 -11.57
C HIS A 93 -7.80 10.01 -12.66
N GLY A 94 -7.56 8.75 -13.01
CA GLY A 94 -6.59 8.38 -14.05
C GLY A 94 -5.13 8.51 -13.62
N VAL A 95 -4.86 8.60 -12.32
CA VAL A 95 -3.49 8.52 -11.79
C VAL A 95 -3.11 7.04 -11.71
N ALA A 96 -2.04 6.67 -12.40
CA ALA A 96 -1.50 5.31 -12.41
C ALA A 96 -0.04 5.28 -11.91
N VAL A 97 0.38 4.17 -11.32
CA VAL A 97 1.74 3.95 -10.85
C VAL A 97 2.31 2.70 -11.51
N GLY A 98 3.57 2.78 -11.93
CA GLY A 98 4.41 1.63 -12.24
C GLY A 98 5.61 1.67 -11.30
N GLU A 99 5.87 0.57 -10.64
CA GLU A 99 6.97 0.42 -9.69
C GLU A 99 8.18 -0.26 -10.37
N SER A 100 9.40 -0.02 -9.88
CA SER A 100 10.58 -0.71 -10.35
C SER A 100 11.46 -1.12 -9.17
N THR A 101 11.63 -2.42 -9.00
CA THR A 101 12.46 -3.01 -7.95
C THR A 101 13.93 -2.61 -8.14
N CYS A 102 14.50 -1.98 -7.11
CA CYS A 102 15.94 -1.73 -7.00
C CYS A 102 16.45 -2.35 -5.70
N GLY A 103 17.56 -3.09 -5.77
CA GLY A 103 18.21 -3.60 -4.57
C GLY A 103 18.70 -2.45 -3.67
N ALA A 104 18.43 -2.54 -2.37
CA ALA A 104 18.88 -1.57 -1.38
C ALA A 104 19.47 -2.27 -0.16
N MET A 105 20.49 -1.65 0.45
CA MET A 105 21.01 -2.05 1.75
C MET A 105 20.33 -1.20 2.82
N PHE A 106 19.28 -1.73 3.44
CA PHE A 106 18.59 -1.03 4.52
C PHE A 106 19.46 -0.95 5.77
N GLY A 107 19.56 0.24 6.37
CA GLY A 107 20.29 0.44 7.63
C GLY A 107 19.52 -0.04 8.87
N THR A 108 18.20 -0.15 8.76
CA THR A 108 17.28 -0.53 9.85
C THR A 108 16.15 -1.41 9.30
N CYS A 109 15.43 -2.10 10.19
CA CYS A 109 14.13 -2.67 9.85
C CYS A 109 13.06 -1.57 9.70
N GLY A 110 11.87 -1.94 9.23
CA GLY A 110 10.70 -1.06 9.28
C GLY A 110 10.23 -0.79 10.71
N ALA A 111 9.32 0.18 10.86
CA ALA A 111 8.71 0.50 12.14
C ALA A 111 7.87 -0.68 12.65
N ASN A 112 8.04 -1.03 13.93
CA ASN A 112 7.25 -2.04 14.63
C ASN A 112 7.22 -3.43 13.97
N GLN A 113 8.16 -3.72 13.06
CA GLN A 113 8.20 -4.97 12.30
C GLN A 113 9.64 -5.40 11.99
N THR A 114 9.93 -6.69 12.17
CA THR A 114 11.22 -7.31 11.84
C THR A 114 11.09 -8.42 10.79
N VAL A 115 9.88 -8.74 10.32
CA VAL A 115 9.65 -9.66 9.21
C VAL A 115 10.40 -9.17 7.97
N GLY A 116 11.14 -10.06 7.31
CA GLY A 116 11.97 -9.73 6.14
C GLY A 116 13.25 -8.94 6.47
N CYS A 117 13.47 -8.55 7.72
CA CYS A 117 14.65 -7.81 8.13
C CYS A 117 15.85 -8.74 8.40
N GLU A 118 17.05 -8.30 8.02
CA GLU A 118 18.28 -9.04 8.30
C GLU A 118 18.52 -9.17 9.82
N PRO A 119 18.87 -10.37 10.32
CA PRO A 119 19.17 -10.58 11.73
C PRO A 119 20.23 -9.61 12.26
N GLY A 120 19.96 -9.02 13.42
CA GLY A 120 20.89 -8.10 14.09
C GLY A 120 20.72 -6.63 13.71
N ARG A 121 19.86 -6.28 12.75
CA ARG A 121 19.48 -4.88 12.49
C ARG A 121 18.56 -4.33 13.60
N LYS A 122 18.67 -3.02 13.81
CA LYS A 122 17.79 -2.28 14.73
C LYS A 122 16.45 -2.00 14.06
N VAL A 123 15.38 -1.97 14.85
CA VAL A 123 14.06 -1.49 14.41
C VAL A 123 14.17 0.00 14.08
N GLY A 124 13.78 0.37 12.87
CA GLY A 124 13.78 1.74 12.38
C GLY A 124 12.45 2.45 12.63
N VAL A 125 12.27 3.60 11.99
CA VAL A 125 11.06 4.41 12.11
C VAL A 125 10.19 4.40 10.85
N ALA A 126 10.67 3.82 9.75
CA ALA A 126 9.96 3.79 8.46
C ALA A 126 8.67 2.99 8.54
N LEU A 127 7.53 3.69 8.53
CA LEU A 127 6.21 3.10 8.73
C LEU A 127 5.61 2.50 7.46
N MET A 128 5.99 2.98 6.28
CA MET A 128 5.32 2.66 5.01
C MET A 128 6.30 2.05 4.01
N SER A 129 5.89 0.93 3.38
CA SER A 129 6.52 0.41 2.17
C SER A 129 6.05 1.20 0.94
N ILE A 130 6.70 0.96 -0.20
CA ILE A 130 6.29 1.55 -1.48
C ILE A 130 4.85 1.13 -1.87
N ASP A 131 4.41 -0.08 -1.52
CA ASP A 131 3.04 -0.57 -1.73
C ASP A 131 2.04 0.35 -1.03
N THR A 132 2.29 0.60 0.26
CA THR A 132 1.42 1.45 1.08
C THR A 132 1.39 2.88 0.57
N LEU A 133 2.55 3.43 0.20
CA LEU A 133 2.65 4.77 -0.39
C LEU A 133 1.87 4.86 -1.70
N SER A 134 1.95 3.83 -2.55
CA SER A 134 1.21 3.78 -3.80
C SER A 134 -0.30 3.71 -3.60
N TYR A 135 -0.78 2.95 -2.60
CA TYR A 135 -2.21 2.93 -2.23
C TYR A 135 -2.67 4.31 -1.72
N LEU A 136 -1.87 4.97 -0.88
CA LEU A 136 -2.18 6.31 -0.40
C LEU A 136 -2.22 7.34 -1.53
N ALA A 137 -1.38 7.19 -2.56
CA ALA A 137 -1.45 8.02 -3.76
C ALA A 137 -2.76 7.80 -4.52
N MET A 138 -3.18 6.54 -4.68
CA MET A 138 -4.44 6.22 -5.32
C MET A 138 -5.63 6.80 -4.56
N GLU A 139 -5.63 6.73 -3.24
CA GLU A 139 -6.69 7.23 -2.39
C GLU A 139 -6.81 8.76 -2.36
N ARG A 140 -5.71 9.49 -2.57
CA ARG A 140 -5.65 10.93 -2.21
C ARG A 140 -5.27 11.87 -3.36
N CYS A 141 -4.81 11.35 -4.50
CA CYS A 141 -4.24 12.19 -5.55
C CYS A 141 -5.05 12.19 -6.85
N THR A 142 -5.11 13.35 -7.52
CA THR A 142 -5.77 13.53 -8.82
C THR A 142 -4.78 13.82 -9.95
N SER A 143 -3.48 13.85 -9.65
CA SER A 143 -2.41 13.97 -10.64
C SER A 143 -1.14 13.23 -10.23
N SER A 144 -0.31 12.85 -11.20
CA SER A 144 0.97 12.17 -10.95
C SER A 144 1.95 13.04 -10.14
N ARG A 145 1.92 14.37 -10.32
CA ARG A 145 2.79 15.28 -9.55
C ARG A 145 2.41 15.28 -8.07
N GLN A 146 1.11 15.38 -7.78
CA GLN A 146 0.60 15.29 -6.42
C GLN A 146 0.94 13.95 -5.77
N ALA A 147 0.84 12.85 -6.53
CA ALA A 147 1.20 11.51 -6.05
C ALA A 147 2.67 11.45 -5.59
N VAL A 148 3.62 11.91 -6.41
CA VAL A 148 5.05 11.92 -6.07
C VAL A 148 5.33 12.79 -4.84
N GLU A 149 4.77 14.01 -4.81
CA GLU A 149 4.98 14.94 -3.71
C GLU A 149 4.41 14.40 -2.39
N MET A 150 3.19 13.84 -2.43
CA MET A 150 2.51 13.30 -1.26
C MET A 150 3.22 12.05 -0.72
N MET A 151 3.59 11.10 -1.59
CA MET A 151 4.33 9.90 -1.17
C MET A 151 5.68 10.29 -0.53
N GLY A 152 6.41 11.24 -1.13
CA GLY A 152 7.67 11.73 -0.58
C GLY A 152 7.51 12.43 0.78
N GLN A 153 6.46 13.25 0.94
CA GLN A 153 6.16 13.91 2.22
C GLN A 153 5.82 12.92 3.33
N LEU A 154 5.02 11.89 3.02
CA LEU A 154 4.67 10.86 3.99
C LEU A 154 5.87 10.02 4.42
N ALA A 155 6.73 9.63 3.47
CA ALA A 155 7.99 8.94 3.78
C ALA A 155 8.88 9.81 4.68
N LEU A 156 9.06 11.10 4.36
CA LEU A 156 9.85 12.00 5.19
C LEU A 156 9.29 12.16 6.61
N GLN A 157 7.96 12.27 6.74
CA GLN A 157 7.30 12.49 8.02
C GLN A 157 7.27 11.24 8.91
N HIS A 158 7.20 10.05 8.30
CA HIS A 158 6.98 8.78 9.00
C HIS A 158 8.12 7.76 8.79
N GLY A 159 9.30 8.22 8.39
CA GLY A 159 10.54 7.45 8.32
C GLY A 159 10.89 6.93 6.93
#